data_AF-A0A1M3B6T1-F1
#
_entry.id   AF-A0A1M3B6T1-F1
#
_cell.length_a   1.000
_cell.length_b   1.000
_cell.length_c   1.000
_cell.angle_alpha   90.00
_cell.angle_beta   90.00
_cell.angle_gamma   90.00
#
_symmetry.space_group_name_H-M   'P 1'
#
loop_
_entity.id
_entity.type
_entity.pdbx_description
1 polymer ?
#
loop_
_entity_poly.entity_id
_entity_poly.type
_entity_poly.pdbx_seq_one_letter_code
_entity_poly.pdbx_strand_id
1 'polypeptide(L)'
;MSGGSTAGVRSYQRIFSPERRIHQVEGRPLPVPGGVPLRWLGWMLGTLVAVLAVGSGSLFVPAAAAVAAGAGGLAIGDRTAGLLAATAAAAGTLILGIFLGALDWPFRLVVLPMAVATAATQATPDGRRPERFALSWAGLRLAPSRRSLGRGLPSAGPRRGTDTRIWIAPDARGFRLRHARVTGPGSVGFVEPVAVRRRLRGGNLVVREPGLFTRRSRLRHRVVLKPGQTLEVRP
;
A
#
# COMPACT_ATOMS: atom_id res chain seq x y z
N MET A 1 20.36 -21.66 -22.47
CA MET A 1 19.68 -20.34 -22.47
C MET A 1 18.29 -20.54 -21.87
N SER A 2 18.11 -20.24 -20.58
CA SER A 2 16.87 -20.47 -19.86
C SER A 2 15.87 -19.34 -20.12
N GLY A 3 14.74 -19.68 -20.74
CA GLY A 3 13.62 -18.78 -21.02
C GLY A 3 12.92 -18.38 -19.71
N GLY A 4 13.34 -17.27 -19.13
CA GLY A 4 12.65 -16.63 -18.01
C GLY A 4 11.45 -15.84 -18.49
N SER A 5 10.25 -16.37 -18.26
CA SER A 5 8.99 -15.61 -18.38
C SER A 5 9.05 -14.36 -17.50
N THR A 6 8.96 -13.17 -18.11
CA THR A 6 9.05 -11.88 -17.43
C THR A 6 7.66 -11.22 -17.38
N ALA A 7 7.12 -11.07 -16.17
CA ALA A 7 5.83 -10.46 -15.91
C ALA A 7 5.93 -8.92 -16.07
N GLY A 8 5.41 -8.38 -17.17
CA GLY A 8 5.32 -6.94 -17.40
C GLY A 8 4.31 -6.26 -16.47
N VAL A 9 4.73 -5.21 -15.78
CA VAL A 9 3.85 -4.40 -14.91
C VAL A 9 3.00 -3.48 -15.79
N ARG A 10 1.72 -3.83 -15.99
CA ARG A 10 0.73 -2.96 -16.65
C ARG A 10 0.28 -1.85 -15.69
N SER A 11 0.31 -0.60 -16.14
CA SER A 11 -0.13 0.54 -15.32
C SER A 11 -1.66 0.51 -15.09
N TYR A 12 -2.08 0.46 -13.83
CA TYR A 12 -3.48 0.38 -13.37
C TYR A 12 -4.33 1.66 -13.58
N GLN A 13 -3.78 2.72 -14.19
CA GLN A 13 -4.43 4.03 -14.24
C GLN A 13 -5.61 4.15 -15.23
N ARG A 14 -5.95 3.11 -16.00
CA ARG A 14 -6.91 3.24 -17.12
C ARG A 14 -8.30 2.65 -16.87
N ILE A 15 -8.60 2.14 -15.68
CA ILE A 15 -9.89 1.47 -15.39
C ILE A 15 -10.89 2.39 -14.67
N PHE A 16 -10.46 3.51 -14.09
CA PHE A 16 -11.36 4.41 -13.36
C PHE A 16 -11.74 5.63 -14.20
N SER A 17 -12.66 5.44 -15.14
CA SER A 17 -13.50 6.55 -15.63
C SER A 17 -14.53 6.87 -14.53
N PRO A 18 -14.61 8.12 -14.04
CA PRO A 18 -15.54 8.50 -12.99
C PRO A 18 -16.95 8.71 -13.56
N GLU A 19 -17.66 7.62 -13.88
CA GLU A 19 -19.08 7.68 -14.17
C GLU A 19 -19.87 7.87 -12.86
N ARG A 20 -20.28 9.12 -12.62
CA ARG A 20 -21.14 9.55 -11.52
C ARG A 20 -22.58 9.03 -11.67
N ARG A 21 -22.82 7.73 -11.49
CA ARG A 21 -24.16 7.18 -11.22
C ARG A 21 -24.12 6.20 -10.06
N ILE A 22 -24.15 6.75 -8.85
CA ILE A 22 -24.07 6.05 -7.55
C ILE A 22 -25.44 5.42 -7.19
N HIS A 23 -26.05 4.69 -8.11
CA HIS A 23 -27.25 3.89 -7.80
C HIS A 23 -27.09 2.42 -8.19
N GLN A 24 -26.01 2.06 -8.88
CA GLN A 24 -25.69 0.68 -9.23
C GLN A 24 -24.20 0.43 -9.01
N VAL A 25 -23.91 -0.44 -8.03
CA VAL A 25 -22.62 -1.10 -7.95
C VAL A 25 -22.76 -2.38 -8.75
N GLU A 26 -22.04 -2.50 -9.87
CA GLU A 26 -21.98 -3.74 -10.68
C GLU A 26 -23.33 -4.18 -11.31
N GLY A 27 -24.21 -3.23 -11.65
CA GLY A 27 -25.49 -3.53 -12.34
C GLY A 27 -26.53 -4.27 -11.50
N ARG A 28 -26.25 -4.57 -10.23
CA ARG A 28 -27.21 -5.16 -9.31
C ARG A 28 -27.92 -4.04 -8.52
N PRO A 29 -29.25 -4.07 -8.41
CA PRO A 29 -29.96 -3.16 -7.52
C PRO A 29 -29.44 -3.39 -6.11
N LEU A 30 -29.18 -2.29 -5.38
CA LEU A 30 -28.73 -2.39 -4.00
C LEU A 30 -29.82 -3.12 -3.20
N PRO A 31 -29.48 -4.21 -2.49
CA PRO A 31 -30.47 -5.10 -1.87
C PRO A 31 -31.22 -4.48 -0.70
N VAL A 32 -30.88 -3.24 -0.32
CA VAL A 32 -31.48 -2.53 0.82
C VAL A 32 -32.01 -1.17 0.34
N PRO A 33 -33.30 -0.86 0.56
CA PRO A 33 -33.85 0.46 0.27
C PRO A 33 -33.08 1.53 1.06
N GLY A 34 -32.66 2.60 0.38
CA GLY A 34 -31.82 3.67 0.94
C GLY A 34 -30.33 3.60 0.57
N GLY A 35 -29.90 2.58 -0.18
CA GLY A 35 -28.56 2.54 -0.78
C GLY A 35 -27.40 2.26 0.18
N VAL A 36 -27.70 1.83 1.41
CA VAL A 36 -26.69 1.46 2.40
C VAL A 36 -26.06 0.12 2.01
N PRO A 37 -24.72 0.03 1.82
CA PRO A 37 -24.08 -1.24 1.50
C PRO A 37 -24.22 -2.24 2.66
N LEU A 38 -24.52 -3.52 2.38
CA LEU A 38 -24.57 -4.57 3.41
C LEU A 38 -23.28 -4.66 4.25
N ARG A 39 -22.14 -4.34 3.64
CA ARG A 39 -20.84 -4.28 4.34
C ARG A 39 -20.80 -3.18 5.39
N TRP A 40 -21.42 -2.03 5.13
CA TRP A 40 -21.53 -0.95 6.10
C TRP A 40 -22.33 -1.42 7.32
N LEU A 41 -23.46 -2.11 7.10
CA LEU A 41 -24.25 -2.71 8.18
C LEU A 41 -23.45 -3.75 8.98
N GLY A 42 -22.67 -4.60 8.29
CA GLY A 42 -21.80 -5.57 8.94
C GLY A 42 -20.75 -4.91 9.86
N TRP A 43 -20.11 -3.83 9.39
CA TRP A 43 -19.18 -3.07 10.23
C TRP A 43 -19.90 -2.38 11.40
N MET A 44 -21.04 -1.76 11.17
CA MET A 44 -21.81 -1.09 12.21
C MET A 44 -22.22 -2.08 13.32
N LEU A 45 -22.79 -3.23 12.95
CA LEU A 45 -23.18 -4.28 13.88
C LEU A 45 -21.97 -4.85 14.62
N GLY A 46 -20.88 -5.14 13.91
CA GLY A 46 -19.65 -5.65 14.52
C GLY A 46 -19.04 -4.67 15.52
N THR A 47 -19.00 -3.38 15.20
CA THR A 47 -18.54 -2.34 16.13
C THR A 47 -19.47 -2.20 17.32
N LEU A 48 -20.78 -2.23 17.12
CA LEU A 48 -21.75 -2.16 18.22
C LEU A 48 -21.56 -3.32 19.21
N VAL A 49 -21.43 -4.56 18.71
CA VAL A 49 -21.15 -5.73 19.56
C VAL A 49 -19.84 -5.58 20.31
N ALA A 50 -18.78 -5.09 19.66
CA ALA A 50 -17.49 -4.86 20.30
C ALA A 50 -17.59 -3.80 21.43
N VAL A 51 -18.31 -2.71 21.19
CA VAL A 51 -18.55 -1.66 22.18
C VAL A 51 -19.34 -2.19 23.37
N LEU A 52 -20.37 -3.01 23.14
CA LEU A 52 -21.13 -3.64 24.22
C LEU A 52 -20.28 -4.62 25.03
N ALA A 53 -19.47 -5.45 24.36
CA ALA A 53 -18.59 -6.39 25.03
C ALA A 53 -17.56 -5.66 25.90
N VAL A 54 -16.84 -4.69 25.33
CA VAL A 54 -15.79 -3.93 26.04
C VAL A 54 -16.40 -3.02 27.12
N GLY A 55 -17.57 -2.43 26.87
CA GLY A 55 -18.28 -1.56 27.81
C GLY A 55 -19.03 -2.30 28.92
N SER A 56 -19.15 -3.63 28.86
CA SER A 56 -19.87 -4.43 29.87
C SER A 56 -19.19 -4.46 31.25
N GLY A 57 -17.91 -4.09 31.33
CA GLY A 57 -17.10 -4.24 32.54
C GLY A 57 -16.70 -5.69 32.85
N SER A 58 -17.02 -6.64 31.97
CA SER A 58 -16.67 -8.05 32.17
C SER A 58 -15.17 -8.30 32.04
N LEU A 59 -14.59 -8.99 33.02
CA LEU A 59 -13.19 -9.46 32.99
C LEU A 59 -12.94 -10.53 31.93
N PHE A 60 -13.99 -11.15 31.39
CA PHE A 60 -13.86 -12.14 30.32
C PHE A 60 -13.27 -11.55 29.04
N VAL A 61 -13.65 -10.32 28.70
CA VAL A 61 -13.22 -9.65 27.45
C VAL A 61 -11.71 -9.34 27.45
N PRO A 62 -11.12 -8.68 28.48
CA PRO A 62 -9.68 -8.49 28.54
C PRO A 62 -8.91 -9.80 28.68
N ALA A 63 -9.45 -10.82 29.37
CA ALA A 63 -8.82 -12.13 29.46
C ALA A 63 -8.76 -12.83 28.09
N ALA A 64 -9.87 -12.85 27.34
CA ALA A 64 -9.92 -13.41 26.00
C ALA A 64 -8.98 -12.68 25.03
N ALA A 65 -8.94 -11.34 25.10
CA ALA A 65 -8.00 -10.53 24.31
C ALA A 65 -6.54 -10.86 24.65
N ALA A 66 -6.22 -11.02 25.94
CA ALA A 66 -4.88 -11.39 26.40
C ALA A 66 -4.45 -12.76 25.88
N VAL A 67 -5.32 -13.77 25.97
CA VAL A 67 -5.04 -15.13 25.48
C VAL A 67 -4.80 -15.12 23.97
N ALA A 68 -5.66 -14.45 23.20
CA ALA A 68 -5.54 -14.37 21.75
C ALA A 68 -4.25 -13.65 21.33
N ALA A 69 -3.94 -12.51 21.95
CA ALA A 69 -2.73 -11.74 21.67
C ALA A 69 -1.46 -12.49 22.11
N GLY A 70 -1.50 -13.16 23.26
CA GLY A 70 -0.40 -13.97 23.77
C GLY A 70 -0.07 -15.14 22.87
N ALA A 71 -1.09 -15.88 22.41
CA ALA A 71 -0.93 -16.96 21.44
C ALA A 71 -0.35 -16.44 20.11
N GLY A 72 -0.83 -15.28 19.63
CA GLY A 72 -0.27 -14.62 18.45
C GLY A 72 1.20 -14.22 18.64
N GLY A 73 1.54 -13.59 19.76
CA GLY A 73 2.92 -13.20 20.08
C GLY A 73 3.86 -14.39 20.16
N LEU A 74 3.42 -15.52 20.75
CA LEU A 74 4.17 -16.77 20.78
C LEU A 74 4.35 -17.40 19.40
N ALA A 75 3.37 -17.28 18.51
CA ALA A 75 3.47 -17.81 17.15
C ALA A 75 4.44 -17.02 16.26
N ILE A 76 4.67 -15.74 16.57
CA ILE A 76 5.49 -14.82 15.77
C ILE A 76 6.90 -14.68 16.33
N GLY A 77 7.03 -14.67 17.65
CA GLY A 77 8.27 -14.37 18.36
C GLY A 77 8.59 -15.41 19.42
N ASP A 78 9.04 -14.93 20.57
CA ASP A 78 9.43 -15.74 21.72
C ASP A 78 8.41 -15.60 22.87
N ARG A 79 8.72 -16.24 24.01
CA ARG A 79 7.88 -16.14 25.21
C ARG A 79 7.71 -14.71 25.70
N THR A 80 8.75 -13.88 25.58
CA THR A 80 8.69 -12.48 26.00
C THR A 80 7.73 -11.68 25.12
N ALA A 81 7.80 -11.86 23.80
CA ALA A 81 6.85 -11.25 22.87
C ALA A 81 5.40 -11.70 23.13
N GLY A 82 5.18 -12.98 23.43
CA GLY A 82 3.88 -13.51 23.83
C GLY A 82 3.33 -12.83 25.10
N LEU A 83 4.13 -12.77 26.16
CA LEU A 83 3.73 -12.14 27.42
C LEU A 83 3.45 -10.64 27.24
N LEU A 84 4.30 -9.91 26.51
CA LEU A 84 4.10 -8.48 26.23
C LEU A 84 2.84 -8.24 25.40
N ALA A 85 2.55 -9.08 24.41
CA ALA A 85 1.33 -8.97 23.62
C ALA A 85 0.08 -9.23 24.47
N ALA A 86 0.11 -10.25 25.34
CA ALA A 86 -0.99 -10.57 26.24
C ALA A 86 -1.28 -9.44 27.24
N THR A 87 -0.25 -8.92 27.90
CA THR A 87 -0.39 -7.83 28.88
C THR A 87 -0.85 -6.54 28.22
N ALA A 88 -0.29 -6.19 27.06
CA ALA A 88 -0.71 -5.02 26.30
C ALA A 88 -2.17 -5.13 25.85
N ALA A 89 -2.62 -6.31 25.40
CA ALA A 89 -4.01 -6.51 25.00
C ALA A 89 -4.99 -6.43 26.18
N ALA A 90 -4.64 -7.04 27.34
CA ALA A 90 -5.45 -6.94 28.55
C ALA A 90 -5.59 -5.48 28.99
N ALA A 91 -4.47 -4.77 29.16
CA ALA A 91 -4.44 -3.39 29.60
C ALA A 91 -5.16 -2.46 28.60
N GLY A 92 -4.90 -2.63 27.30
CA GLY A 92 -5.55 -1.85 26.26
C GLY A 92 -7.07 -2.04 26.25
N THR A 93 -7.56 -3.26 26.46
CA THR A 93 -8.99 -3.56 26.53
C THR A 93 -9.64 -2.90 27.75
N LEU A 94 -8.99 -2.95 28.92
CA LEU A 94 -9.47 -2.28 30.13
C LEU A 94 -9.52 -0.76 29.98
N ILE A 95 -8.44 -0.17 29.47
CA ILE A 95 -8.36 1.28 29.20
C ILE A 95 -9.46 1.70 28.22
N LEU A 96 -9.65 0.94 27.14
CA LEU A 96 -10.70 1.21 26.16
C LEU A 96 -12.10 1.10 26.79
N GLY A 97 -12.32 0.12 27.67
CA GLY A 97 -13.56 0.00 28.44
C GLY A 97 -13.86 1.22 29.30
N ILE A 98 -12.85 1.77 29.98
CA ILE A 98 -12.98 3.00 30.77
C ILE A 98 -13.38 4.17 29.87
N PHE A 99 -12.68 4.36 28.74
CA PHE A 99 -13.03 5.44 27.80
C PHE A 99 -14.43 5.28 27.23
N LEU A 100 -14.83 4.07 26.83
CA LEU A 100 -16.19 3.80 26.35
C LEU A 100 -17.24 3.96 27.47
N GLY A 101 -16.88 3.70 28.72
CA GLY A 101 -17.73 3.95 29.88
C GLY A 101 -17.99 5.45 30.11
N ALA A 102 -17.02 6.30 29.76
CA ALA A 102 -17.13 7.75 29.87
C ALA A 102 -17.95 8.41 28.75
N LEU A 103 -18.20 7.72 27.62
CA LEU A 103 -19.08 8.23 26.57
C LEU A 103 -20.56 8.02 26.93
N ASP A 104 -21.36 9.06 26.71
CA ASP A 104 -22.81 8.93 26.81
C ASP A 104 -23.35 7.88 25.82
N TRP A 105 -24.49 7.29 26.19
CA TRP A 105 -25.11 6.21 25.43
C TRP A 105 -25.36 6.52 23.94
N PRO A 106 -25.76 7.74 23.48
CA PRO A 106 -26.00 7.95 22.05
C PRO A 106 -24.70 8.01 21.27
N PHE A 107 -23.64 8.60 21.83
CA PHE A 107 -22.33 8.63 21.20
C PHE A 107 -21.73 7.23 21.11
N ARG A 108 -21.85 6.46 22.18
CA ARG A 108 -21.30 5.12 22.27
C ARG A 108 -22.02 4.10 21.38
N LEU A 109 -23.35 4.10 21.39
CA LEU A 109 -24.16 3.05 20.77
C LEU A 109 -24.61 3.39 19.34
N VAL A 110 -24.61 4.67 18.95
CA VAL A 110 -25.07 5.09 17.63
C VAL A 110 -23.93 5.75 16.84
N VAL A 111 -23.38 6.85 17.36
CA VAL A 111 -22.43 7.68 16.60
C VAL A 111 -21.12 6.91 16.32
N LEU A 112 -20.57 6.25 17.33
CA LEU A 112 -19.31 5.53 17.21
C LEU A 112 -19.40 4.35 16.22
N PRO A 113 -20.37 3.41 16.31
CA PRO A 113 -20.54 2.37 15.30
C PRO A 113 -20.76 2.92 13.89
N MET A 114 -21.54 4.00 13.76
CA MET A 114 -21.80 4.65 12.47
C MET A 114 -20.53 5.26 11.87
N ALA A 115 -19.71 5.93 12.69
CA ALA A 115 -18.44 6.51 12.30
C ALA A 115 -17.44 5.43 11.87
N VAL A 116 -17.34 4.33 12.63
CA VAL A 116 -16.45 3.21 12.29
C VAL A 116 -16.90 2.52 10.99
N ALA A 117 -18.19 2.27 10.81
CA ALA A 117 -18.72 1.69 9.58
C ALA A 117 -18.44 2.58 8.36
N THR A 118 -18.59 3.89 8.52
CA THR A 118 -18.29 4.87 7.47
C THR A 118 -16.80 4.91 7.15
N ALA A 119 -15.94 5.01 8.17
CA ALA A 119 -14.50 4.98 7.99
C ALA A 119 -14.03 3.66 7.35
N ALA A 120 -14.53 2.52 7.79
CA ALA A 120 -14.17 1.20 7.26
C ALA A 120 -14.69 0.95 5.83
N THR A 121 -15.66 1.73 5.34
CA THR A 121 -16.16 1.61 3.96
C THR A 121 -15.60 2.67 3.03
N GLN A 122 -15.20 3.83 3.55
CA GLN A 122 -14.61 4.92 2.77
C GLN A 122 -13.08 4.88 2.74
N ALA A 123 -12.42 4.31 3.75
CA ALA A 123 -10.97 4.19 3.77
C ALA A 123 -10.50 3.18 2.72
N THR A 124 -9.91 3.68 1.64
CA THR A 124 -9.28 2.85 0.60
C THR A 124 -7.77 3.06 0.58
N PRO A 125 -7.02 2.53 1.56
CA PRO A 125 -5.55 2.59 1.52
C PRO A 125 -5.06 1.91 0.25
N ASP A 126 -4.29 2.64 -0.57
CA ASP A 126 -3.79 2.20 -1.88
C ASP A 126 -4.88 1.78 -2.88
N GLY A 127 -6.10 2.33 -2.74
CA GLY A 127 -7.26 1.94 -3.55
C GLY A 127 -7.78 0.53 -3.25
N ARG A 128 -7.30 -0.10 -2.17
CA ARG A 128 -7.72 -1.43 -1.73
C ARG A 128 -8.74 -1.32 -0.61
N ARG A 129 -9.58 -2.34 -0.48
CA ARG A 129 -10.50 -2.48 0.66
C ARG A 129 -9.69 -2.59 1.95
N PRO A 130 -10.11 -1.95 3.05
CA PRO A 130 -9.31 -1.88 4.27
C PRO A 130 -9.12 -3.25 4.91
N GLU A 131 -10.10 -4.17 4.83
CA GLU A 131 -9.90 -5.55 5.32
C GLU A 131 -8.85 -6.31 4.50
N ARG A 132 -8.80 -6.11 3.17
CA ARG A 132 -7.78 -6.72 2.32
C ARG A 132 -6.43 -6.09 2.56
N PHE A 133 -6.39 -4.78 2.75
CA PHE A 133 -5.18 -4.07 3.12
C PHE A 133 -4.65 -4.59 4.44
N ALA A 134 -5.48 -4.62 5.50
CA ALA A 134 -5.12 -5.12 6.82
C ALA A 134 -4.63 -6.56 6.78
N LEU A 135 -5.32 -7.46 6.06
CA LEU A 135 -4.87 -8.85 5.88
C LEU A 135 -3.55 -8.93 5.11
N SER A 136 -3.38 -8.14 4.05
CA SER A 136 -2.13 -8.12 3.29
C SER A 136 -0.97 -7.53 4.09
N TRP A 137 -1.25 -6.53 4.92
CA TRP A 137 -0.30 -5.87 5.80
C TRP A 137 0.09 -6.80 6.94
N ALA A 138 -0.89 -7.46 7.57
CA ALA A 138 -0.67 -8.48 8.57
C ALA A 138 0.10 -9.65 7.98
N GLY A 139 -0.29 -10.19 6.82
CA GLY A 139 0.47 -11.22 6.12
C GLY A 139 1.91 -10.80 5.81
N LEU A 140 2.14 -9.54 5.43
CA LEU A 140 3.48 -9.01 5.17
C LEU A 140 4.33 -8.90 6.45
N ARG A 141 3.70 -8.69 7.61
CA ARG A 141 4.35 -8.58 8.93
C ARG A 141 4.56 -9.94 9.59
N LEU A 142 3.58 -10.84 9.43
CA LEU A 142 3.50 -12.13 10.09
C LEU A 142 4.23 -13.22 9.33
N ALA A 143 4.37 -13.13 8.00
CA ALA A 143 5.10 -14.14 7.24
C ALA A 143 6.59 -14.09 7.60
N PRO A 144 7.12 -15.07 8.37
CA PRO A 144 8.51 -15.06 8.85
C PRO A 144 9.50 -15.36 7.71
N SER A 145 8.99 -15.78 6.56
CA SER A 145 9.70 -15.74 5.29
C SER A 145 8.79 -15.09 4.26
N ARG A 146 9.01 -13.81 4.01
CA ARG A 146 8.43 -13.17 2.82
C ARG A 146 8.90 -14.03 1.64
N ARG A 147 8.01 -14.70 0.91
CA ARG A 147 8.39 -15.47 -0.27
C ARG A 147 7.69 -14.86 -1.48
N SER A 148 8.46 -14.49 -2.50
CA SER A 148 7.92 -14.09 -3.80
C SER A 148 8.44 -15.08 -4.83
N LEU A 149 7.52 -15.74 -5.55
CA LEU A 149 7.86 -16.75 -6.56
C LEU A 149 8.78 -17.87 -6.01
N GLY A 150 8.47 -18.36 -4.79
CA GLY A 150 9.25 -19.41 -4.14
C GLY A 150 10.58 -18.97 -3.54
N ARG A 151 11.00 -17.69 -3.69
CA ARG A 151 12.25 -17.17 -3.14
C ARG A 151 12.01 -16.35 -1.89
N GLY A 152 12.83 -16.57 -0.85
CA GLY A 152 12.89 -15.71 0.33
C GLY A 152 13.22 -14.27 -0.07
N LEU A 153 12.27 -13.37 0.11
CA LEU A 153 12.45 -11.93 0.08
C LEU A 153 13.24 -11.53 1.34
N PRO A 154 14.24 -10.66 1.20
CA PRO A 154 15.05 -10.21 2.32
C PRO A 154 14.20 -9.43 3.35
N SER A 155 14.70 -9.39 4.59
CA SER A 155 14.15 -8.55 5.65
C SER A 155 14.05 -7.10 5.20
N ALA A 156 13.06 -6.36 5.69
CA ALA A 156 12.96 -4.93 5.40
C ALA A 156 14.11 -4.20 6.12
N GLY A 157 14.95 -3.46 5.41
CA GLY A 157 16.02 -2.66 6.03
C GLY A 157 17.41 -2.70 5.37
N PRO A 158 17.91 -3.82 4.81
CA PRO A 158 19.16 -3.80 4.08
C PRO A 158 18.92 -3.16 2.71
N ARG A 159 19.35 -1.91 2.57
CA ARG A 159 19.54 -1.27 1.26
C ARG A 159 20.47 -2.16 0.45
N ARG A 160 19.94 -2.93 -0.51
CA ARG A 160 20.78 -3.67 -1.44
C ARG A 160 21.58 -2.69 -2.29
N GLY A 161 22.86 -3.01 -2.43
CA GLY A 161 23.77 -2.39 -3.37
C GLY A 161 23.18 -2.37 -4.79
N THR A 162 23.48 -1.26 -5.43
CA THR A 162 23.06 -0.77 -6.74
C THR A 162 23.49 -1.67 -7.89
N ASP A 163 22.76 -2.78 -8.11
CA ASP A 163 22.77 -3.46 -9.41
C ASP A 163 21.39 -3.97 -9.84
N THR A 164 20.34 -3.25 -9.42
CA THR A 164 18.99 -3.58 -9.86
C THR A 164 18.76 -3.00 -11.25
N ARG A 165 18.81 -3.85 -12.28
CA ARG A 165 18.41 -3.48 -13.64
C ARG A 165 16.88 -3.36 -13.70
N ILE A 166 16.38 -2.13 -13.64
CA ILE A 166 14.96 -1.82 -13.79
C ILE A 166 14.66 -1.65 -15.28
N TRP A 167 13.76 -2.47 -15.81
CA TRP A 167 13.25 -2.36 -17.18
C TRP A 167 11.88 -1.69 -17.16
N ILE A 168 11.71 -0.64 -17.96
CA ILE A 168 10.41 -0.01 -18.20
C ILE A 168 9.89 -0.58 -19.51
N ALA A 169 8.83 -1.38 -19.45
CA ALA A 169 8.24 -1.98 -20.64
C ALA A 169 7.63 -0.89 -21.54
N PRO A 170 7.70 -1.06 -22.88
CA PRO A 170 6.98 -0.19 -23.81
C PRO A 170 5.47 -0.29 -23.55
N ASP A 171 4.77 0.84 -23.71
CA ASP A 171 3.32 0.89 -23.59
C ASP A 171 2.65 0.58 -24.94
N ALA A 172 1.33 0.44 -24.95
CA ALA A 172 0.56 0.25 -26.18
C ALA A 172 0.59 1.46 -27.14
N ARG A 173 1.20 2.58 -26.76
CA ARG A 173 1.34 3.81 -27.57
C ARG A 173 2.72 3.90 -28.26
N GLY A 174 3.52 2.84 -28.21
CA GLY A 174 4.78 2.70 -28.94
C GLY A 174 6.01 3.15 -28.15
N PHE A 175 7.14 3.30 -28.84
CA PHE A 175 8.46 3.63 -28.25
C PHE A 175 8.63 5.10 -27.85
N ARG A 176 7.56 5.78 -27.41
CA ARG A 176 7.66 7.18 -26.98
C ARG A 176 8.33 7.29 -25.62
N LEU A 177 9.21 8.28 -25.48
CA LEU A 177 9.82 8.56 -24.18
C LEU A 177 8.73 9.02 -23.21
N ARG A 178 8.77 8.55 -21.96
CA ARG A 178 7.86 8.99 -20.91
C ARG A 178 8.58 9.91 -19.95
N HIS A 179 7.83 10.83 -19.34
CA HIS A 179 8.41 11.68 -18.32
C HIS A 179 8.89 10.82 -17.14
N ALA A 180 10.19 10.89 -16.85
CA ALA A 180 10.80 10.11 -15.78
C ALA A 180 11.96 10.88 -15.17
N ARG A 181 12.19 10.67 -13.86
CA ARG A 181 13.29 11.27 -13.12
C ARG A 181 14.10 10.19 -12.43
N VAL A 182 15.36 10.05 -12.80
CA VAL A 182 16.27 9.03 -12.25
C VAL A 182 17.47 9.73 -11.61
N THR A 183 17.73 9.48 -10.33
CA THR A 183 18.88 10.05 -9.62
C THR A 183 19.94 8.97 -9.41
N GLY A 184 21.19 9.27 -9.76
CA GLY A 184 22.32 8.37 -9.65
C GLY A 184 22.80 8.13 -8.20
N PRO A 185 23.74 7.20 -7.99
CA PRO A 185 24.57 6.57 -9.02
C PRO A 185 23.85 5.44 -9.79
N GLY A 186 24.12 5.34 -11.10
CA GLY A 186 23.58 4.25 -11.92
C GLY A 186 23.77 4.47 -13.43
N SER A 187 23.35 3.50 -14.25
CA SER A 187 23.32 3.67 -15.70
C SER A 187 21.93 3.41 -16.26
N VAL A 188 21.43 4.35 -17.06
CA VAL A 188 20.14 4.23 -17.76
C VAL A 188 20.41 3.84 -19.21
N GLY A 189 19.86 2.71 -19.62
CA GLY A 189 19.88 2.24 -21.01
C GLY A 189 18.58 2.58 -21.72
N PHE A 190 18.67 3.04 -22.96
CA PHE A 190 17.54 3.33 -23.85
C PHE A 190 17.59 2.35 -25.03
N VAL A 191 16.41 1.86 -25.42
CA VAL A 191 16.27 0.95 -26.57
C VAL A 191 16.73 1.65 -27.85
N GLU A 192 16.28 2.89 -28.05
CA GLU A 192 16.67 3.75 -29.15
C GLU A 192 17.66 4.83 -28.69
N PRO A 193 18.50 5.38 -29.59
CA PRO A 193 19.45 6.42 -29.21
C PRO A 193 18.69 7.71 -28.89
N VAL A 194 18.97 8.29 -27.72
CA VAL A 194 18.30 9.50 -27.25
C VAL A 194 19.23 10.71 -27.25
N ALA A 195 18.67 11.90 -27.43
CA ALA A 195 19.43 13.15 -27.36
C ALA A 195 19.62 13.57 -25.89
N VAL A 196 20.86 13.52 -25.42
CA VAL A 196 21.23 13.90 -24.06
C VAL A 196 21.81 15.31 -24.05
N ARG A 197 21.25 16.18 -23.20
CA ARG A 197 21.73 17.55 -22.97
C ARG A 197 22.05 17.77 -21.49
N ARG A 198 23.22 18.30 -21.20
CA ARG A 198 23.59 18.74 -19.85
C ARG A 198 23.04 20.14 -19.58
N ARG A 199 22.37 20.34 -18.44
CA ARG A 199 22.01 21.70 -17.98
C ARG A 199 23.27 22.41 -17.49
N LEU A 200 23.38 23.70 -17.78
CA LEU A 200 24.55 24.53 -17.43
C LEU A 200 24.70 24.73 -15.92
N ARG A 201 23.60 24.66 -15.15
CA ARG A 201 23.61 24.77 -13.68
C ARG A 201 23.03 23.49 -13.07
N GLY A 202 23.81 22.81 -12.22
CA GLY A 202 23.29 21.81 -11.27
C GLY A 202 23.36 20.33 -11.64
N GLY A 203 24.34 19.87 -12.43
CA GLY A 203 24.60 18.42 -12.61
C GLY A 203 23.50 17.61 -13.32
N ASN A 204 22.38 18.23 -13.68
CA ASN A 204 21.22 17.59 -14.26
C ASN A 204 21.41 17.30 -15.75
N LEU A 205 21.01 16.10 -16.16
CA LEU A 205 20.96 15.67 -17.55
C LEU A 205 19.50 15.63 -17.98
N VAL A 206 19.20 16.17 -19.17
CA VAL A 206 17.86 16.11 -19.77
C VAL A 206 17.95 15.26 -21.02
N VAL A 207 17.04 14.30 -21.15
CA VAL A 207 16.89 13.42 -22.31
C VAL A 207 15.64 13.82 -23.07
N ARG A 208 15.74 13.90 -24.39
CA ARG A 208 14.62 14.16 -25.30
C ARG A 208 14.64 13.19 -26.49
N GLU A 209 13.49 13.04 -27.13
CA GLU A 209 13.36 12.27 -28.37
C GLU A 209 14.27 12.85 -29.47
N PRO A 210 14.84 12.00 -30.34
CA PRO A 210 15.72 12.41 -31.43
C PRO A 210 14.92 13.12 -32.53
N GLY A 211 14.57 14.39 -32.30
CA GLY A 211 13.92 15.24 -33.31
C GLY A 211 14.68 16.53 -33.57
N LEU A 212 14.98 17.29 -32.52
CA LEU A 212 15.66 18.59 -32.63
C LEU A 212 17.07 18.50 -32.06
N PHE A 213 18.04 18.22 -32.93
CA PHE A 213 19.45 18.28 -32.57
C PHE A 213 19.86 19.72 -32.35
N THR A 214 20.36 20.00 -31.15
CA THR A 214 21.08 21.24 -30.88
C THR A 214 22.57 20.95 -30.99
N ARG A 215 23.43 21.93 -31.31
CA ARG A 215 24.90 21.73 -31.31
C ARG A 215 25.46 21.10 -30.01
N ARG A 216 24.70 21.11 -28.92
CA ARG A 216 25.07 20.58 -27.60
C ARG A 216 24.43 19.23 -27.25
N SER A 217 23.55 18.67 -28.08
CA SER A 217 22.99 17.33 -27.85
C SER A 217 23.92 16.26 -28.38
N ARG A 218 24.10 15.18 -27.60
CA ARG A 218 24.79 13.97 -28.07
C ARG A 218 23.81 12.80 -28.05
N LEU A 219 23.82 11.99 -29.11
CA LEU A 219 23.08 10.73 -29.14
C LEU A 219 23.77 9.70 -28.27
N ARG A 220 23.02 9.07 -27.37
CA ARG A 220 23.52 8.01 -26.48
C ARG A 220 22.45 6.95 -26.27
N HIS A 221 22.83 5.67 -26.36
CA HIS A 221 22.00 4.55 -25.88
C HIS A 221 22.12 4.35 -24.37
N ARG A 222 23.18 4.85 -23.76
CA ARG A 222 23.45 4.66 -22.33
C ARG A 222 23.91 5.97 -21.70
N VAL A 223 23.29 6.32 -20.57
CA VAL A 223 23.64 7.49 -19.77
C VAL A 223 24.11 7.02 -18.40
N VAL A 224 25.36 7.31 -18.07
CA VAL A 224 25.94 7.02 -16.76
C VAL A 224 25.74 8.23 -15.84
N LEU A 225 25.11 8.00 -14.69
CA LEU A 225 24.81 8.99 -13.67
C LEU A 225 25.76 8.83 -12.50
N LYS A 226 26.47 9.90 -12.15
CA LYS A 226 27.27 10.00 -10.93
C LYS A 226 26.35 10.19 -9.69
N PRO A 227 26.85 9.94 -8.46
CA PRO A 227 26.12 10.29 -7.24
C PRO A 227 25.64 11.75 -7.29
N GLY A 228 24.36 11.97 -6.98
CA GLY A 228 23.75 13.31 -6.98
C GLY A 228 23.38 13.87 -8.37
N GLN A 229 23.67 13.17 -9.47
CA GLN A 229 23.18 13.58 -10.79
C GLN A 229 21.76 13.08 -11.03
N THR A 230 20.91 13.95 -11.57
CA THR A 230 19.56 13.58 -11.95
C THR A 230 19.37 13.61 -13.47
N LEU A 231 18.85 12.52 -14.02
CA LEU A 231 18.38 12.38 -15.39
C LEU A 231 16.88 12.67 -15.44
N GLU A 232 16.49 13.68 -16.18
CA GLU A 232 15.09 14.00 -16.46
C GLU A 232 14.78 13.62 -17.91
N VAL A 233 13.96 12.59 -18.11
CA VAL A 233 13.43 12.21 -19.42
C VAL A 233 12.22 13.10 -19.69
N ARG A 234 12.25 13.84 -20.79
CA ARG A 234 11.13 14.66 -21.25
C ARG A 234 10.69 14.16 -22.63
N PRO A 235 9.44 13.69 -22.81
CA PRO A 235 8.86 13.51 -24.14
C PRO A 235 8.94 14.81 -24.95
#